data_AF-A0A7Y9PJW3-F1
#
_entry.id   AF-A0A7Y9PJW3-F1
#
_cell.length_a   1.000
_cell.length_b   1.000
_cell.length_c   1.000
_cell.angle_alpha   90.00
_cell.angle_beta   90.00
_cell.angle_gamma   90.00
#
_symmetry.space_group_name_H-M   'P 1'
#
loop_
_entity.id
_entity.type
_entity.pdbx_description
1 polymer ?
#
loop_
_entity_poly.entity_id
_entity_poly.type
_entity_poly.pdbx_seq_one_letter_code
_entity_poly.pdbx_strand_id
1 'polypeptide(L)'
;MLPFDRKPFARPLAITVIALSFIGAACLAFYFYINDSLHISEVVGIFLLLLTIVPPNVAIVMRKPGDIEAFDSHPPLGHRRSTIR
;
A
#
# COMPACT_ATOMS: atom_id res chain seq x y z
N MET A 1 -1.75 4.44 12.85
CA MET A 1 -1.89 3.06 12.37
C MET A 1 -3.19 2.97 11.58
N LEU A 2 -3.14 2.63 10.29
CA LEU A 2 -4.37 2.53 9.51
C LEU A 2 -5.15 1.27 9.91
N PRO A 3 -6.48 1.34 10.05
CA PRO A 3 -7.32 0.23 10.54
C PRO A 3 -7.34 -1.00 9.60
N PHE A 4 -6.80 -0.90 8.39
CA PHE A 4 -6.79 -1.97 7.39
C PHE A 4 -5.46 -2.74 7.30
N ASP A 5 -4.46 -2.38 8.12
CA ASP A 5 -3.11 -2.96 8.13
C ASP A 5 -3.07 -4.46 8.53
N ARG A 6 -4.12 -4.96 9.17
CA ARG A 6 -4.15 -6.33 9.73
C ARG A 6 -4.69 -7.40 8.78
N LYS A 7 -5.06 -7.05 7.54
CA LYS A 7 -5.57 -8.04 6.59
C LYS A 7 -4.42 -8.67 5.79
N PRO A 8 -4.34 -10.02 5.69
CA PRO A 8 -3.30 -10.70 4.90
C PRO A 8 -3.32 -10.31 3.42
N PHE A 9 -4.44 -9.74 2.94
CA PHE A 9 -4.62 -9.23 1.59
C PHE A 9 -4.05 -7.82 1.36
N ALA A 10 -3.65 -7.07 2.40
CA ALA A 10 -3.23 -5.67 2.25
C ALA A 10 -1.99 -5.53 1.34
N ARG A 11 -1.02 -6.45 1.46
CA ARG A 11 0.22 -6.45 0.68
C ARG A 11 -0.01 -6.78 -0.80
N PRO A 12 -0.67 -7.90 -1.18
CA PRO A 12 -0.94 -8.18 -2.60
C PRO A 12 -1.84 -7.11 -3.22
N LEU A 13 -2.79 -6.54 -2.48
CA LEU A 13 -3.68 -5.49 -2.97
C LEU A 13 -2.92 -4.18 -3.23
N ALA A 14 -2.00 -3.79 -2.35
CA ALA A 14 -1.11 -2.65 -2.57
C ALA A 14 -0.21 -2.83 -3.81
N ILE A 15 0.34 -4.03 -4.02
CA ILE A 15 1.15 -4.34 -5.21
C ILE A 15 0.29 -4.24 -6.48
N THR A 16 -0.91 -4.80 -6.47
CA THR A 16 -1.84 -4.73 -7.60
C THR A 16 -2.21 -3.28 -7.93
N VAL A 17 -2.50 -2.45 -6.93
CA VAL A 17 -2.83 -1.03 -7.14
C VAL A 17 -1.64 -0.28 -7.75
N ILE A 18 -0.42 -0.52 -7.27
CA ILE A 18 0.80 0.06 -7.86
C ILE A 18 0.94 -0.36 -9.32
N ALA A 19 0.85 -1.66 -9.61
CA ALA A 19 0.99 -2.18 -10.96
C ALA A 19 -0.07 -1.61 -11.92
N LEU A 20 -1.33 -1.55 -11.48
CA LEU A 20 -2.44 -1.00 -12.27
C LEU A 20 -2.25 0.49 -12.52
N SER A 21 -1.69 1.23 -11.57
CA SER A 21 -1.42 2.67 -11.71
C SER A 21 -0.34 2.94 -12.76
N PHE A 22 0.73 2.12 -12.80
CA PHE A 22 1.75 2.23 -13.85
C PHE A 22 1.18 1.91 -15.23
N ILE A 23 0.35 0.87 -15.35
CA ILE A 23 -0.33 0.53 -16.61
C ILE A 23 -1.25 1.67 -17.05
N GLY A 24 -2.07 2.19 -16.14
CA GLY A 24 -2.95 3.32 -16.40
C GLY A 24 -2.20 4.57 -16.85
N ALA A 25 -1.10 4.90 -16.18
CA ALA A 25 -0.22 6.01 -16.56
C ALA A 25 0.40 5.82 -17.95
N ALA A 26 0.86 4.61 -18.28
CA ALA A 26 1.41 4.28 -19.59
C ALA A 26 0.35 4.39 -20.70
N CYS A 27 -0.86 3.86 -20.47
CA CYS A 27 -1.98 4.00 -21.39
C CYS A 27 -2.37 5.45 -21.61
N LEU A 28 -2.41 6.26 -20.54
CA LEU A 28 -2.78 7.67 -20.62
C LEU A 28 -1.71 8.49 -21.37
N ALA A 29 -0.43 8.24 -21.09
CA ALA A 29 0.67 8.85 -21.81
C ALA A 29 0.65 8.48 -23.30
N PHE A 30 0.37 7.22 -23.63
CA PHE A 30 0.24 6.77 -25.02
C PHE A 30 -0.97 7.40 -25.72
N TYR A 31 -2.10 7.54 -25.02
CA TYR A 31 -3.28 8.24 -25.53
C TYR A 31 -2.96 9.71 -25.86
N PHE A 32 -2.29 10.43 -24.97
CA PHE A 32 -1.90 11.82 -25.23
C PHE A 32 -0.86 11.95 -26.35
N TYR A 33 0.07 10.99 -26.45
CA TYR A 33 1.03 10.93 -27.54
C TYR A 33 0.34 10.80 -28.91
N ILE A 34 -0.66 9.91 -29.04
CA ILE A 34 -1.40 9.75 -30.30
C ILE A 34 -2.18 11.01 -30.69
N ASN A 35 -2.65 11.77 -29.70
CA ASN A 35 -3.43 13.00 -29.94
C ASN A 35 -2.56 14.26 -30.10
N ASP A 36 -1.22 14.12 -30.14
CA ASP A 36 -0.24 15.23 -30.24
C ASP A 36 -0.44 16.32 -29.15
N SER A 37 -1.05 15.92 -28.03
CA SER A 37 -1.45 16.79 -26.92
C SER A 37 -0.72 16.37 -25.66
N LEU A 38 0.55 16.00 -25.77
CA LEU A 38 1.38 15.63 -24.62
C LEU A 38 2.06 16.89 -24.07
N HIS A 39 1.33 17.69 -23.32
CA HIS A 39 1.86 18.88 -22.69
C HIS A 39 2.53 18.57 -21.35
N ILE A 40 3.43 19.47 -20.94
CA ILE A 40 4.12 19.41 -19.64
C ILE A 40 3.11 19.28 -18.48
N SER A 41 1.92 19.89 -18.60
CA SER A 41 0.85 19.79 -17.62
C SER A 41 0.31 18.37 -17.43
N GLU A 42 0.17 17.57 -18.50
CA GLU A 42 -0.31 16.18 -18.39
C GLU A 42 0.78 15.27 -17.80
N VAL A 43 2.05 15.49 -18.16
CA VAL A 43 3.17 14.75 -17.55
C VAL A 43 3.24 15.03 -16.04
N VAL A 44 3.09 16.29 -15.63
CA VAL A 44 3.02 16.67 -14.22
C VAL A 44 1.79 16.08 -13.53
N GLY A 45 0.63 16.06 -14.19
CA GLY A 45 -0.59 15.44 -13.67
C GLY A 45 -0.44 13.94 -13.43
N ILE A 46 0.13 13.20 -14.39
CA ILE A 46 0.43 11.76 -14.27
C ILE A 46 1.44 11.52 -13.14
N PHE A 47 2.46 12.37 -13.03
CA PHE A 47 3.46 12.25 -11.97
C PHE A 47 2.86 12.49 -10.58
N LEU A 48 2.02 13.52 -10.40
CA LEU A 48 1.33 13.79 -9.14
C LEU A 48 0.34 12.68 -8.76
N LEU A 49 -0.32 12.09 -9.76
CA LEU A 49 -1.20 10.93 -9.56
C LEU A 49 -0.40 9.73 -9.01
N LEU A 50 0.72 9.39 -9.66
CA LEU A 50 1.62 8.33 -9.19
C LEU A 50 2.19 8.66 -7.80
N LEU A 51 2.56 9.92 -7.54
CA LEU A 51 3.06 10.34 -6.23
C LEU A 51 2.00 10.28 -5.13
N THR A 52 0.72 10.36 -5.46
CA THR A 52 -0.36 10.21 -4.46
C THR A 52 -0.63 8.73 -4.15
N ILE A 53 -0.48 7.85 -5.15
CA ILE A 53 -0.84 6.43 -5.03
C ILE A 53 0.34 5.58 -4.54
N VAL A 54 1.55 5.84 -5.03
CA VAL A 54 2.72 4.97 -4.79
C VAL A 54 3.23 5.04 -3.34
N PRO A 55 3.49 6.22 -2.72
CA PRO A 55 4.01 6.30 -1.36
C PRO A 55 3.17 5.59 -0.29
N PRO A 56 1.83 5.75 -0.22
CA PRO A 56 1.04 5.05 0.80
C PRO A 56 1.05 3.53 0.57
N ASN A 57 1.08 3.08 -0.69
CA ASN A 57 1.12 1.65 -1.00
C ASN A 57 2.51 1.03 -0.80
N VAL A 58 3.60 1.78 -1.06
CA VAL A 58 4.98 1.34 -0.80
C VAL A 58 5.24 1.20 0.71
N ALA A 59 4.68 2.08 1.54
CA ALA A 59 4.75 1.95 2.99
C ALA A 59 4.16 0.62 3.51
N ILE A 60 3.12 0.12 2.83
CA ILE A 60 2.49 -1.18 3.14
C ILE A 60 3.38 -2.34 2.64
N VAL A 61 4.00 -2.21 1.46
CA VAL A 61 4.85 -3.25 0.86
C VAL A 61 6.20 -3.43 1.57
N MET A 62 6.81 -2.31 2.00
CA MET A 62 8.10 -2.29 2.70
C MET A 62 8.02 -2.70 4.17
N ARG A 63 6.81 -2.88 4.71
CA ARG A 63 6.65 -3.36 6.08
C ARG A 63 7.20 -4.78 6.20
N LYS A 64 8.17 -4.98 7.11
CA LYS A 64 8.81 -6.27 7.33
C LYS A 64 7.78 -7.28 7.87
N PRO A 65 7.79 -8.54 7.39
CA PRO A 65 6.89 -9.58 7.88
C PRO A 65 7.03 -9.87 9.39
N GLY A 66 8.18 -9.54 10.00
CA GLY A 66 8.43 -9.74 11.44
C GLY A 66 7.70 -8.81 12.41
N ASP A 67 7.12 -7.69 11.95
CA ASP A 67 6.31 -6.79 12.81
C ASP A 67 4.88 -7.31 13.05
N ILE A 68 4.44 -8.29 12.24
CA ILE A 68 3.13 -8.91 12.36
C ILE A 68 3.22 -10.08 13.37
N GLU A 69 4.31 -10.87 13.32
CA GLU A 69 4.53 -12.02 14.20
C GLU A 69 4.93 -11.63 15.63
N ALA A 70 5.61 -10.49 15.83
CA ALA A 70 5.98 -10.01 17.17
C ALA A 70 4.78 -9.60 18.04
N PHE A 71 3.60 -9.36 17.44
CA PHE A 71 2.39 -8.99 18.17
C PHE A 71 1.49 -10.19 18.51
N ASP A 72 1.47 -11.23 17.67
CA ASP A 72 0.75 -12.49 17.93
C ASP A 72 1.51 -13.44 18.86
N SER A 73 2.81 -13.22 19.05
CA SER A 73 3.66 -14.00 19.98
C SER A 73 3.70 -13.44 21.40
N HIS A 74 2.90 -12.41 21.73
CA HIS A 74 2.61 -12.09 23.13
C HIS A 74 1.50 -13.01 23.65
N PRO A 75 1.80 -14.06 24.44
CA PRO A 75 0.76 -14.71 25.22
C PRO A 75 0.13 -13.64 26.12
N PRO A 76 -1.19 -13.70 26.40
CA PRO A 76 -1.79 -12.86 27.42
C PRO A 76 -1.10 -13.16 28.75
N LEU A 77 -0.15 -12.30 29.13
CA LEU A 77 0.47 -12.29 30.44
C LEU A 77 -0.61 -11.95 31.46
N GLY A 78 -1.09 -12.98 32.15
CA GLY A 78 -1.72 -12.83 33.46
C GLY A 78 -3.24 -12.93 33.48
N HIS A 79 -3.76 -14.16 33.45
CA HIS A 79 -4.84 -14.53 34.36
C HIS A 79 -4.35 -15.62 35.31
N ARG A 80 -3.49 -15.19 36.24
CA ARG A 80 -3.03 -15.99 37.37
C ARG A 80 -4.26 -16.29 38.23
N ARG A 81 -4.78 -17.51 38.09
CA ARG A 81 -5.87 -18.08 38.89
C ARG A 81 -5.47 -18.02 40.36
N SER A 82 -5.99 -17.01 41.07
CA SER A 82 -5.89 -16.89 42.52
C SER A 82 -6.92 -17.81 43.17
N THR A 83 -6.61 -19.10 43.27
CA THR A 83 -7.22 -19.97 44.28
C THR A 83 -6.65 -19.58 45.63
N ILE A 84 -7.39 -18.78 46.39
CA ILE A 84 -7.19 -18.65 47.83
C ILE A 84 -8.30 -19.44 48.50
N ARG A 85 -7.83 -20.37 49.34
CA ARG A 85 -8.57 -21.29 50.20
C ARG A 85 -8.94 -20.57 51.49
#